data_AF-A0A6G3X848-F1
#
_entry.id   AF-A0A6G3X848-F1
#
_cell.length_a   1.000
_cell.length_b   1.000
_cell.length_c   1.000
_cell.angle_alpha   90.00
_cell.angle_beta   90.00
_cell.angle_gamma   90.00
#
_symmetry.space_group_name_H-M   'P 1'
#
loop_
_entity.id
_entity.type
_entity.pdbx_description
1 polymer ?
#
loop_
_entity_poly.entity_id
_entity_poly.type
_entity_poly.pdbx_seq_one_letter_code
_entity_poly.pdbx_strand_id
1 'polypeptide(L)'
;MTVMADVIVVGGGVIGLTTAVTLAERGLRVRVWSRDPAGATTSAVAGALWWPYRIEPAERVGDWSLATLAVYEELSGAPEETGVRRVAGLHHGERLAALGD
;
A
#
# COMPACT_ATOMS: atom_id res chain seq x y z
N MET A 1 9.98 18.67 23.17
CA MET A 1 9.30 19.70 22.36
C MET A 1 8.20 19.04 21.56
N THR A 2 6.94 19.32 21.87
CA THR A 2 5.80 18.79 21.10
C THR A 2 5.63 19.68 19.88
N VAL A 3 6.06 19.23 18.70
CA VAL A 3 5.72 19.94 17.44
C VAL A 3 4.19 19.93 17.34
N MET A 4 3.55 21.08 17.11
CA MET A 4 2.11 21.11 16.87
C MET A 4 1.80 20.40 15.55
N ALA A 5 0.97 19.35 15.61
CA ALA A 5 0.51 18.61 14.45
C ALA A 5 -0.96 18.94 14.21
N ASP A 6 -1.36 19.05 12.95
CA ASP A 6 -2.74 19.27 12.55
C ASP A 6 -3.52 17.95 12.59
N VAL A 7 -2.84 16.82 12.36
CA VAL A 7 -3.39 15.46 12.41
C VAL A 7 -2.44 14.49 13.09
N ILE A 8 -2.97 13.59 13.92
CA ILE A 8 -2.26 12.42 14.42
C ILE A 8 -2.81 11.17 13.71
N VAL A 9 -1.94 10.43 13.04
CA VAL A 9 -2.25 9.12 12.44
C VAL A 9 -1.74 8.04 13.38
N VAL A 10 -2.62 7.10 13.75
CA VAL A 10 -2.28 6.00 14.65
C VAL A 10 -1.99 4.72 13.84
N GLY A 11 -0.75 4.24 13.92
CA GLY A 11 -0.26 3.04 13.25
C GLY A 11 0.80 3.34 12.18
N GLY A 12 1.92 2.60 12.24
CA GLY A 12 3.04 2.71 11.29
C GLY A 12 3.06 1.63 10.20
N GLY A 13 1.95 0.93 9.98
CA GLY A 13 1.79 -0.01 8.87
C GLY A 13 1.40 0.69 7.56
N VAL A 14 1.21 -0.07 6.48
CA VAL A 14 0.94 0.46 5.13
C VAL A 14 -0.24 1.44 5.11
N ILE A 15 -1.35 1.11 5.77
CA ILE A 15 -2.53 2.00 5.80
C ILE A 15 -2.20 3.33 6.49
N GLY A 16 -1.51 3.30 7.63
CA GLY A 16 -1.16 4.49 8.38
C GLY A 16 -0.13 5.36 7.67
N LEU A 17 0.93 4.76 7.12
CA LEU A 17 1.96 5.50 6.40
C LEU A 17 1.44 6.10 5.09
N THR A 18 0.68 5.36 4.30
CA THR A 18 0.06 5.89 3.08
C THR A 18 -0.89 7.04 3.41
N THR A 19 -1.72 6.89 4.45
CA THR A 19 -2.61 7.98 4.92
C THR A 19 -1.81 9.21 5.35
N ALA A 20 -0.72 9.02 6.10
CA ALA A 20 0.12 10.11 6.57
C ALA A 20 0.78 10.88 5.41
N VAL A 21 1.30 10.17 4.40
CA VAL A 21 1.86 10.77 3.18
C VAL A 21 0.80 11.56 2.42
N THR A 22 -0.37 10.97 2.15
CA THR A 22 -1.46 11.65 1.44
C THR A 22 -1.93 12.92 2.15
N LEU A 23 -1.96 12.93 3.48
CA LEU A 23 -2.31 14.12 4.26
C LEU A 23 -1.18 15.17 4.24
N ALA A 24 0.08 14.73 4.32
CA ALA A 24 1.23 15.61 4.25
C ALA A 24 1.36 16.30 2.89
N GLU A 25 1.09 15.59 1.79
CA GLU A 25 1.06 16.15 0.42
C GLU A 25 -0.03 17.21 0.25
N ARG A 26 -1.08 17.17 1.07
CA ARG A 26 -2.12 18.21 1.13
C ARG A 26 -1.74 19.40 2.03
N GLY A 27 -0.50 19.44 2.54
CA GLY A 27 0.04 20.53 3.35
C GLY A 27 -0.22 20.43 4.85
N LEU A 28 -0.75 19.30 5.35
CA LEU A 28 -0.99 19.11 6.79
C LEU A 28 0.30 18.69 7.51
N ARG A 29 0.51 19.19 8.73
CA ARG A 29 1.56 18.68 9.62
C ARG A 29 1.06 17.42 10.28
N VAL A 30 1.52 16.27 9.78
CA VAL A 30 1.10 14.96 10.28
C VAL A 30 2.10 14.42 11.29
N ARG A 31 1.59 13.87 12.40
CA ARG A 31 2.38 13.05 13.32
C ARG A 31 1.88 11.61 13.26
N VAL A 32 2.79 10.66 13.04
CA VAL A 32 2.50 9.23 13.13
C VAL A 32 2.83 8.71 14.52
N TRP A 33 1.86 8.09 15.17
CA TRP A 33 2.01 7.38 16.43
C TRP A 33 1.86 5.89 16.20
N SER A 34 2.96 5.16 16.32
CA SER A 34 2.98 3.72 16.20
C SER A 34 3.58 3.11 17.44
N ARG A 35 3.02 1.99 17.91
CA ARG A 35 3.61 1.18 18.99
C ARG A 35 4.93 0.57 18.52
N ASP A 36 4.93 0.06 17.30
CA ASP A 36 6.04 -0.69 16.69
C ASP A 36 6.70 0.15 15.58
N PRO A 37 8.02 0.06 15.38
CA PRO A 37 8.66 0.70 14.24
C PRO A 37 8.15 0.09 12.92
N ALA A 38 8.22 0.84 11.82
CA ALA A 38 7.63 0.44 10.53
C ALA A 38 8.05 -0.98 10.10
N GLY A 39 9.34 -1.32 10.26
CA GLY A 39 9.91 -2.64 9.93
C GLY A 39 9.49 -3.80 10.83
N ALA A 40 8.76 -3.55 11.92
CA ALA A 40 8.22 -4.56 12.83
C ALA A 40 6.67 -4.62 12.80
N THR A 41 6.04 -4.03 11.78
CA THR A 41 4.59 -4.11 11.58
C THR A 41 4.20 -5.34 10.77
N THR A 42 2.93 -5.74 10.81
CA THR A 42 2.38 -6.78 9.92
C THR A 42 2.64 -6.47 8.44
N SER A 43 2.63 -5.19 8.07
CA SER A 43 2.91 -4.76 6.70
C SER A 43 4.36 -5.04 6.28
N ALA A 44 5.32 -5.05 7.19
CA ALA A 44 6.73 -5.29 6.88
C ALA A 44 7.03 -6.74 6.50
N VAL A 45 6.17 -7.69 6.90
CA VAL A 45 6.33 -9.13 6.63
C VAL A 45 5.33 -9.65 5.59
N ALA A 46 4.50 -8.78 5.02
CA ALA A 46 3.58 -9.17 3.96
C ALA A 46 4.36 -9.56 2.69
N GLY A 47 4.02 -10.70 2.08
CA GLY A 47 4.68 -11.13 0.83
C GLY A 47 4.33 -10.26 -0.39
N ALA A 48 3.28 -9.43 -0.26
CA ALA A 48 2.65 -8.57 -1.26
C ALA A 48 2.34 -9.26 -2.61
N LEU A 49 1.15 -9.87 -2.70
CA LEU A 49 0.51 -10.29 -3.94
C LEU A 49 -0.70 -9.39 -4.21
N TRP A 50 -0.85 -8.93 -5.45
CA TRP A 50 -2.05 -8.20 -5.86
C TRP A 50 -3.19 -9.17 -6.22
N TRP A 51 -3.95 -9.60 -5.22
CA TRP A 51 -5.02 -10.58 -5.41
C TRP A 51 -6.20 -10.33 -4.43
N PRO A 52 -7.18 -9.48 -4.80
CA PRO A 52 -8.31 -9.16 -3.94
C PRO A 52 -9.30 -10.32 -3.87
N TYR A 53 -9.04 -11.30 -2.99
CA TYR A 53 -9.89 -12.49 -2.79
C TYR A 53 -10.52 -12.51 -1.42
N ARG A 54 -11.87 -12.60 -1.37
CA ARG A 54 -12.68 -12.63 -0.14
C ARG A 54 -12.36 -11.47 0.81
N ILE A 55 -12.21 -10.27 0.24
CA ILE A 55 -11.95 -9.04 0.99
C ILE A 55 -13.23 -8.20 1.07
N GLU A 56 -13.42 -7.54 2.21
CA GLU A 56 -14.60 -6.73 2.53
C GLU A 56 -14.20 -5.24 2.69
N PRO A 57 -15.13 -4.29 2.48
CA PRO A 57 -16.50 -4.48 2.00
C PRO A 57 -16.55 -4.75 0.50
N ALA A 58 -17.22 -5.84 0.09
CA ALA A 58 -17.21 -6.34 -1.28
C ALA A 58 -17.55 -5.27 -2.35
N GLU A 59 -18.49 -4.37 -2.04
CA GLU A 59 -18.96 -3.33 -2.96
C GLU A 59 -17.94 -2.24 -3.27
N ARG A 60 -16.96 -2.00 -2.39
CA ARG A 60 -15.99 -0.88 -2.54
C ARG A 60 -14.60 -1.34 -2.88
N VAL A 61 -14.28 -2.57 -2.47
CA VAL A 61 -12.91 -3.06 -2.45
C VAL A 61 -12.35 -3.30 -3.85
N GLY A 62 -13.23 -3.61 -4.82
CA GLY A 62 -12.87 -3.70 -6.23
C GLY A 62 -12.35 -2.38 -6.77
N ASP A 63 -13.12 -1.31 -6.59
CA ASP A 63 -12.75 0.05 -7.02
C ASP A 63 -11.47 0.53 -6.33
N TRP A 64 -11.35 0.31 -5.01
CA TRP A 64 -10.12 0.62 -4.28
C TRP A 64 -8.93 -0.17 -4.79
N SER A 65 -9.12 -1.42 -5.17
CA SER A 65 -8.05 -2.23 -5.72
C SER A 65 -7.59 -1.69 -7.07
N LEU A 66 -8.50 -1.39 -7.98
CA LEU A 66 -8.12 -0.83 -9.29
C LEU A 66 -7.42 0.53 -9.15
N ALA A 67 -7.93 1.40 -8.29
CA ALA A 67 -7.29 2.69 -8.01
C ALA A 67 -5.88 2.53 -7.42
N THR A 68 -5.70 1.61 -6.47
CA THR A 68 -4.41 1.36 -5.84
C THR A 68 -3.43 0.70 -6.80
N LEU A 69 -3.92 -0.18 -7.70
CA LEU A 69 -3.09 -0.82 -8.72
C LEU A 69 -2.47 0.22 -9.65
N ALA A 70 -3.26 1.20 -10.11
CA ALA A 70 -2.78 2.29 -10.94
C ALA A 70 -1.68 3.12 -10.24
N VAL A 71 -1.84 3.40 -8.95
CA VAL A 71 -0.80 4.09 -8.16
C VAL A 71 0.48 3.26 -8.09
N TYR A 72 0.38 1.95 -7.87
CA TYR A 72 1.56 1.09 -7.88
C TYR A 72 2.19 0.95 -9.27
N GLU A 73 1.43 1.06 -10.36
CA GLU A 73 1.97 1.11 -11.74
C GLU A 73 2.82 2.36 -11.92
N GLU A 74 2.29 3.51 -11.53
CA GLU A 74 3.01 4.79 -11.59
C GLU A 74 4.29 4.75 -10.74
N LEU A 75 4.20 4.35 -9.47
CA LEU A 75 5.36 4.26 -8.58
C LEU A 75 6.43 3.29 -9.11
N SER A 76 6.01 2.22 -9.78
CA SER A 76 6.93 1.24 -10.38
C SER A 76 7.69 1.78 -11.60
N GLY A 77 7.31 2.95 -12.13
CA GLY A 77 8.06 3.65 -13.17
C GLY A 77 9.39 4.26 -12.70
N ALA A 78 9.57 4.44 -11.38
CA ALA A 78 10.78 5.00 -10.77
C ALA A 78 11.23 4.19 -9.54
N PRO A 79 11.58 2.90 -9.70
CA PRO A 79 11.78 1.97 -8.58
C PRO A 79 12.95 2.33 -7.66
N GLU A 80 13.96 3.06 -8.16
CA GLU A 80 15.11 3.51 -7.35
C GLU A 80 14.72 4.65 -6.39
N GLU A 81 13.67 5.42 -6.72
CA GLU A 81 13.15 6.50 -5.88
C GLU A 81 12.05 6.01 -4.95
N THR A 82 11.14 5.17 -5.46
CA THR A 82 9.92 4.77 -4.74
C THR A 82 10.07 3.45 -3.98
N GLY A 83 11.05 2.61 -4.35
CA GLY A 83 11.20 1.25 -3.85
C GLY A 83 10.12 0.27 -4.34
N VAL A 84 9.15 0.71 -5.15
CA VAL A 84 8.08 -0.15 -5.67
C VAL A 84 8.55 -0.85 -6.94
N ARG A 85 8.50 -2.18 -6.95
CA ARG A 85 8.89 -3.02 -8.10
C ARG A 85 7.77 -3.97 -8.45
N ARG A 86 7.45 -4.07 -9.74
CA ARG A 86 6.55 -5.10 -10.27
C ARG A 86 7.39 -6.19 -10.89
N VAL A 87 7.06 -7.43 -10.56
CA VAL A 87 7.73 -8.61 -11.11
C VAL A 87 6.68 -9.54 -11.67
N ALA A 88 6.98 -10.16 -12.82
CA ALA A 88 6.15 -11.22 -13.35
C ALA A 88 6.22 -12.41 -12.39
N GLY A 89 5.06 -12.96 -12.02
CA GLY A 89 4.92 -14.16 -11.20
C GLY A 89 4.18 -15.26 -11.95
N LEU A 90 4.45 -16.51 -11.59
CA LEU A 90 3.70 -17.68 -12.06
C LEU A 90 2.91 -18.27 -10.91
N HIS A 91 1.62 -18.46 -11.09
CA HIS A 91 0.79 -19.18 -10.12
C HIS A 91 0.98 -20.68 -10.34
N HIS A 92 1.29 -21.42 -9.27
CA HIS A 92 1.46 -22.86 -9.36
C HIS A 92 0.15 -23.53 -9.79
N GLY A 93 0.20 -24.32 -10.87
CA GLY A 93 -0.96 -24.99 -11.46
C GLY A 93 -1.62 -24.22 -12.61
N GLU A 94 -1.30 -22.94 -12.80
CA GLU A 94 -1.80 -22.14 -13.91
C GLU A 94 -0.78 -22.10 -15.07
N ARG A 95 -1.27 -22.27 -16.30
CA ARG A 95 -0.47 -22.00 -17.51
C ARG A 95 -0.87 -20.64 -18.06
N LEU A 96 0.11 -19.81 -18.44
CA LEU A 96 -0.13 -18.47 -19.01
C LEU A 96 -1.10 -18.51 -20.20
N ALA A 97 -1.00 -19.53 -21.05
CA ALA A 97 -1.88 -19.77 -22.19
C ALA A 97 -3.33 -20.16 -21.82
N ALA A 98 -3.64 -20.33 -20.53
CA ALA A 98 -4.98 -20.69 -20.04
C ALA A 98 -5.74 -19.49 -19.44
N LEU A 99 -5.13 -18.30 -19.35
CA LEU A 99 -5.70 -17.14 -18.66
C LEU A 99 -6.62 -16.25 -19.53
N GLY A 100 -7.12 -16.77 -20.65
CA GLY A 100 -7.93 -15.99 -21.61
C GLY A 100 -7.08 -15.03 -22.44
N ASP A 101 -7.66 -14.54 -23.54
CA ASP A 101 -7.04 -13.55 -24.43
C ASP A 101 -7.04 -12.14 -23.83
#